data_AF-A0A4D5S5B6-F1
#
_entry.id   AF-A0A4D5S5B6-F1
#
_cell.length_a   1.000
_cell.length_b   1.000
_cell.length_c   1.000
_cell.angle_alpha   90.00
_cell.angle_beta   90.00
_cell.angle_gamma   90.00
#
_symmetry.space_group_name_H-M   'P 1'
#
loop_
_entity.id
_entity.type
_entity.pdbx_description
1 polymer ?
#
loop_
_entity_poly.entity_id
_entity_poly.type
_entity_poly.pdbx_seq_one_letter_code
_entity_poly.pdbx_strand_id
1 'polypeptide(L)'
;PSAHKEITRQASCENAIMKLLLSVSYPFEDPRRMFLDRCISQVGQHIASSSPVAWTPSWLHTIAGYLPCSRVHSFRSGLRGIVGFVNERIREHQEVLDEYSNLDFTDAYLKETREYRKVSNSHISVEYAAGHLLVLMSAGTIPVSNSIVWYLLNCADKPSLQNRIWEEIDPVIGRQRAPAWEDRYRMPFTMACIWETFRWGTINPIGLPRGCEGDTRIGNYVIPKGTVVLPNLWAVHMNPKVWKDPEVFNPSRFLKGDGSGLIAKPKHFVPFSTGILQKFHVMPEDGVAVDLSSGCVTMNSPKAQKLRFVPRT
;
A
#
# COMPACT_ATOMS: atom_id res chain seq x y z
N PRO A 1 16.19 10.19 23.16
CA PRO A 1 16.66 10.80 21.88
C PRO A 1 16.48 9.88 20.64
N SER A 2 16.76 8.58 20.74
CA SER A 2 16.62 7.60 19.63
C SER A 2 15.16 7.29 19.28
N ALA A 3 14.31 6.99 20.28
CA ALA A 3 12.88 6.77 20.09
C ALA A 3 12.15 7.97 19.47
N HIS A 4 12.63 9.19 19.77
CA HIS A 4 12.03 10.42 19.25
C HIS A 4 12.14 10.55 17.72
N LYS A 5 13.23 10.04 17.12
CA LYS A 5 13.48 10.13 15.66
C LYS A 5 12.75 9.04 14.87
N GLU A 6 12.52 7.89 15.47
CA GLU A 6 11.74 6.79 14.87
C GLU A 6 10.25 7.18 14.79
N ILE A 7 9.74 7.79 15.86
CA ILE A 7 8.38 8.37 15.92
C ILE A 7 8.19 9.43 14.83
N THR A 8 9.16 10.32 14.57
CA THR A 8 9.00 11.39 13.56
C THR A 8 8.79 10.88 12.12
N ARG A 9 9.36 9.73 11.73
CA ARG A 9 9.34 9.24 10.33
C ARG A 9 8.04 8.55 9.96
N GLN A 10 7.60 7.62 10.81
CA GLN A 10 6.24 7.10 10.75
C GLN A 10 5.25 8.26 10.80
N ALA A 11 5.61 9.31 11.57
CA ALA A 11 4.72 10.41 11.75
C ALA A 11 4.42 11.22 10.48
N SER A 12 5.44 11.50 9.67
CA SER A 12 5.23 12.18 8.39
C SER A 12 4.38 11.38 7.40
N CYS A 13 4.57 10.05 7.31
CA CYS A 13 3.82 9.20 6.39
C CYS A 13 2.33 9.17 6.72
N GLU A 14 2.02 9.06 8.00
CA GLU A 14 0.63 9.04 8.45
C GLU A 14 -0.05 10.41 8.25
N ASN A 15 0.67 11.53 8.45
CA ASN A 15 0.10 12.84 8.15
C ASN A 15 -0.21 13.00 6.66
N ALA A 16 0.65 12.47 5.78
CA ALA A 16 0.39 12.48 4.35
C ALA A 16 -0.87 11.68 3.99
N ILE A 17 -1.04 10.47 4.54
CA ILE A 17 -2.24 9.65 4.26
C ILE A 17 -3.49 10.23 4.94
N MET A 18 -3.39 10.75 6.16
CA MET A 18 -4.51 11.41 6.84
C MET A 18 -4.96 12.66 6.12
N LYS A 19 -4.04 13.46 5.57
CA LYS A 19 -4.39 14.63 4.79
C LYS A 19 -5.14 14.26 3.51
N LEU A 20 -4.78 13.15 2.87
CA LEU A 20 -5.47 12.64 1.69
C LEU A 20 -6.85 12.05 2.03
N LEU A 21 -6.97 11.38 3.18
CA LEU A 21 -8.16 10.62 3.53
C LEU A 21 -9.20 11.40 4.32
N LEU A 22 -8.76 12.37 5.11
CA LEU A 22 -9.55 13.00 6.19
C LEU A 22 -9.27 14.51 6.33
N SER A 23 -8.50 15.10 5.41
CA SER A 23 -8.09 16.51 5.43
C SER A 23 -7.39 16.99 6.70
N VAL A 24 -6.88 16.07 7.54
CA VAL A 24 -6.21 16.40 8.81
C VAL A 24 -4.72 16.12 8.76
N SER A 25 -3.95 16.97 9.45
CA SER A 25 -2.56 16.76 9.77
C SER A 25 -2.33 17.26 11.19
N TYR A 26 -1.65 16.47 12.01
CA TYR A 26 -1.38 16.85 13.39
C TYR A 26 0.11 17.15 13.61
N PRO A 27 0.45 18.12 14.49
CA PRO A 27 1.81 18.26 15.01
C PRO A 27 2.31 16.96 15.64
N PHE A 28 3.63 16.77 15.67
CA PHE A 28 4.24 15.52 16.18
C PHE A 28 3.93 15.27 17.66
N GLU A 29 3.68 16.32 18.43
CA GLU A 29 3.40 16.29 19.86
C GLU A 29 1.89 16.28 20.19
N ASP A 30 1.01 16.25 19.18
CA ASP A 30 -0.45 16.25 19.42
C ASP A 30 -0.88 14.93 20.11
N PRO A 31 -1.68 14.97 21.19
CA PRO A 31 -2.12 13.76 21.89
C PRO A 31 -2.92 12.77 21.03
N ARG A 32 -3.76 13.27 20.10
CA ARG A 32 -4.54 12.43 19.17
C ARG A 32 -3.63 11.69 18.22
N ARG A 33 -2.56 12.37 17.84
CA ARG A 33 -1.52 11.82 16.97
C ARG A 33 -0.73 10.72 17.65
N MET A 34 -0.20 11.00 18.84
CA MET A 34 0.54 10.01 19.63
C MET A 34 -0.33 8.78 19.97
N PHE A 35 -1.64 8.98 20.13
CA PHE A 35 -2.61 7.89 20.27
C PHE A 35 -2.68 7.03 19.00
N LEU A 36 -2.84 7.65 17.83
CA LEU A 36 -2.94 6.93 16.56
C LEU A 36 -1.66 6.19 16.21
N ASP A 37 -0.49 6.82 16.40
CA ASP A 37 0.83 6.20 16.23
C ASP A 37 0.98 4.93 17.09
N ARG A 38 0.51 5.00 18.35
CA ARG A 38 0.53 3.86 19.28
C ARG A 38 -0.36 2.74 18.77
N CYS A 39 -1.58 3.05 18.32
CA CYS A 39 -2.51 2.05 17.80
C CYS A 39 -1.97 1.39 16.52
N ILE A 40 -1.43 2.17 15.58
CA ILE A 40 -0.81 1.66 14.34
C ILE A 40 0.41 0.80 14.66
N SER A 41 1.23 1.18 15.63
CA SER A 41 2.39 0.39 16.06
C SER A 41 1.97 -0.96 16.66
N GLN A 42 0.91 -0.99 17.49
CA GLN A 42 0.35 -2.23 18.04
C GLN A 42 -0.15 -3.17 16.93
N VAL A 43 -0.80 -2.61 15.90
CA VAL A 43 -1.25 -3.36 14.72
C VAL A 43 -0.05 -3.90 13.94
N GLY A 44 0.94 -3.06 13.66
CA GLY A 44 2.13 -3.40 12.88
C GLY A 44 2.98 -4.51 13.51
N GLN A 45 3.20 -4.46 14.83
CA GLN A 45 3.98 -5.49 15.55
C GLN A 45 3.33 -6.88 15.44
N HIS A 46 2.00 -6.95 15.47
CA HIS A 46 1.29 -8.22 15.30
C HIS A 46 1.40 -8.76 13.88
N ILE A 47 1.26 -7.89 12.86
CA ILE A 47 1.43 -8.26 11.45
C ILE A 47 2.86 -8.78 11.19
N ALA A 48 3.87 -8.11 11.71
CA ALA A 48 5.27 -8.48 11.53
C ALA A 48 5.65 -9.81 12.23
N SER A 49 5.01 -10.11 13.37
CA SER A 49 5.37 -11.28 14.18
C SER A 49 4.84 -12.62 13.68
N SER A 50 4.15 -12.66 12.52
CA SER A 50 3.59 -13.89 11.91
C SER A 50 2.97 -14.82 12.95
N SER A 51 2.11 -14.26 13.79
CA SER A 51 1.57 -14.94 14.97
C SER A 51 0.97 -16.30 14.57
N PRO A 52 1.42 -17.43 15.16
CA PRO A 52 0.84 -18.75 14.90
C PRO A 52 -0.66 -18.77 15.15
N VAL A 53 -1.13 -17.86 16.03
CA VAL A 53 -2.55 -17.69 16.34
C VAL A 53 -3.36 -17.42 15.07
N ALA A 54 -2.84 -16.71 14.07
CA ALA A 54 -3.54 -16.46 12.78
C ALA A 54 -3.97 -17.75 12.04
N TRP A 55 -3.35 -18.88 12.38
CA TRP A 55 -3.61 -20.21 11.83
C TRP A 55 -4.31 -21.14 12.84
N THR A 56 -4.63 -20.65 14.04
CA THR A 56 -5.35 -21.42 15.06
C THR A 56 -6.86 -21.22 14.94
N PRO A 57 -7.66 -22.19 15.44
CA PRO A 57 -9.12 -22.08 15.41
C PRO A 57 -9.64 -20.79 16.07
N SER A 58 -10.73 -20.25 15.53
CA SER A 58 -11.30 -18.95 15.94
C SER A 58 -11.60 -18.83 17.45
N TRP A 59 -11.87 -19.95 18.14
CA TRP A 59 -12.10 -19.95 19.58
C TRP A 59 -10.83 -19.61 20.38
N LEU A 60 -9.65 -20.08 19.95
CA LEU A 60 -8.39 -19.81 20.65
C LEU A 60 -7.96 -18.35 20.45
N HIS A 61 -8.19 -17.83 19.24
CA HIS A 61 -8.08 -16.40 18.93
C HIS A 61 -8.94 -15.52 19.84
N THR A 62 -10.13 -16.00 20.18
CA THR A 62 -11.09 -15.29 21.02
C THR A 62 -10.61 -15.23 22.47
N ILE A 63 -10.20 -16.37 23.04
CA ILE A 63 -9.63 -16.45 24.39
C ILE A 63 -8.36 -15.59 24.51
N ALA A 64 -7.44 -15.71 23.54
CA ALA A 64 -6.22 -14.91 23.51
C ALA A 64 -6.54 -13.41 23.48
N GLY A 65 -7.59 -12.98 22.76
CA GLY A 65 -8.02 -11.59 22.70
C GLY A 65 -8.51 -11.00 24.03
N TYR A 66 -8.97 -11.83 24.97
CA TYR A 66 -9.40 -11.41 26.30
C TYR A 66 -8.26 -11.30 27.31
N LEU A 67 -7.14 -11.98 27.08
CA LEU A 67 -5.96 -11.94 27.95
C LEU A 67 -5.20 -10.61 27.74
N PRO A 68 -5.17 -9.68 28.72
CA PRO A 68 -4.62 -8.34 28.53
C PRO A 68 -3.12 -8.31 28.16
N CYS A 69 -2.38 -9.34 28.56
CA CYS A 69 -0.96 -9.49 28.26
C CYS A 69 -0.66 -10.12 26.89
N SER A 70 -1.67 -10.56 26.14
CA SER A 70 -1.45 -11.24 24.86
C SER A 70 -1.20 -10.23 23.73
N ARG A 71 -0.39 -10.64 22.75
CA ARG A 71 -0.20 -9.86 21.51
C ARG A 71 -1.50 -9.67 20.73
N VAL A 72 -2.43 -10.64 20.81
CA VAL A 72 -3.74 -10.59 20.16
C VAL A 72 -4.63 -9.52 20.81
N HIS A 73 -4.57 -9.38 22.14
CA HIS A 73 -5.28 -8.32 22.84
C HIS A 73 -4.76 -6.94 22.44
N SER A 74 -3.43 -6.77 22.41
CA SER A 74 -2.80 -5.52 21.97
C SER A 74 -3.21 -5.16 20.54
N PHE A 75 -3.20 -6.14 19.61
CA PHE A 75 -3.68 -5.98 18.24
C PHE A 75 -5.15 -5.54 18.17
N ARG A 76 -6.05 -6.23 18.88
CA ARG A 76 -7.48 -5.88 18.92
C ARG A 76 -7.72 -4.51 19.53
N SER A 77 -6.94 -4.13 20.55
CA SER A 77 -7.00 -2.81 21.16
C SER A 77 -6.58 -1.71 20.17
N GLY A 78 -5.46 -1.91 19.47
CA GLY A 78 -5.01 -0.99 18.42
C GLY A 78 -6.03 -0.83 17.29
N LEU A 79 -6.60 -1.93 16.79
CA LEU A 79 -7.66 -1.89 15.78
C LEU A 79 -8.90 -1.12 16.26
N ARG A 80 -9.36 -1.38 17.49
CA ARG A 80 -10.49 -0.63 18.08
C ARG A 80 -10.18 0.85 18.21
N GLY A 81 -8.95 1.21 18.58
CA GLY A 81 -8.51 2.60 18.67
C GLY A 81 -8.56 3.32 17.32
N ILE A 82 -8.02 2.70 16.26
CA ILE A 82 -8.05 3.27 14.91
C ILE A 82 -9.49 3.38 14.40
N VAL A 83 -10.30 2.33 14.55
CA VAL A 83 -11.70 2.33 14.12
C VAL A 83 -12.51 3.39 14.88
N GLY A 84 -12.27 3.56 16.19
CA GLY A 84 -12.90 4.61 16.99
C GLY A 84 -12.54 6.01 16.47
N PHE A 85 -11.25 6.25 16.23
CA PHE A 85 -10.77 7.51 15.67
C PHE A 85 -11.39 7.80 14.29
N VAL A 86 -11.37 6.82 13.39
CA VAL A 86 -11.91 6.92 12.03
C VAL A 86 -13.43 7.16 12.05
N ASN A 87 -14.18 6.45 12.89
CA ASN A 87 -15.63 6.66 13.01
C ASN A 87 -15.96 8.07 13.49
N GLU A 88 -15.18 8.62 14.42
CA GLU A 88 -15.36 9.99 14.86
C GLU A 88 -15.13 10.98 13.72
N ARG A 89 -14.08 10.78 12.91
CA ARG A 89 -13.85 11.61 11.72
C ARG A 89 -14.97 11.48 10.69
N ILE A 90 -15.46 10.26 10.44
CA ILE A 90 -16.58 10.05 9.50
C ILE A 90 -17.81 10.84 9.95
N ARG A 91 -18.13 10.85 11.25
CA ARG A 91 -19.26 11.63 11.78
C ARG A 91 -19.07 13.12 11.53
N GLU A 92 -17.90 13.66 11.84
CA GLU A 92 -17.57 15.06 11.56
C GLU A 92 -17.78 15.40 10.08
N HIS A 93 -17.29 14.54 9.15
CA HIS A 93 -17.49 14.75 7.71
C HIS A 93 -18.97 14.67 7.31
N GLN A 94 -19.77 13.81 7.93
CA GLN A 94 -21.21 13.72 7.67
C GLN A 94 -21.97 14.99 8.08
N GLU A 95 -21.53 15.68 9.14
CA GLU A 95 -22.14 16.92 9.64
C GLU A 95 -21.83 18.13 8.76
N VAL A 96 -20.61 18.20 8.21
CA VAL A 96 -20.13 19.35 7.42
C VAL A 96 -20.07 19.10 5.91
N LEU A 97 -20.62 17.97 5.44
CA LEU A 97 -20.52 17.56 4.03
C LEU A 97 -21.13 18.61 3.10
N ASP A 98 -20.29 19.31 2.35
CA ASP A 98 -20.70 20.25 1.31
C ASP A 98 -21.16 19.50 0.06
N GLU A 99 -22.18 19.99 -0.64
CA GLU A 99 -22.71 19.32 -1.84
C GLU A 99 -21.76 19.47 -3.04
N TYR A 100 -21.11 20.62 -3.18
CA TYR A 100 -20.42 21.03 -4.40
C TYR A 100 -18.91 20.76 -4.41
N SER A 101 -18.31 20.49 -3.25
CA SER A 101 -16.86 20.26 -3.10
C SER A 101 -16.55 19.03 -2.26
N ASN A 102 -15.48 18.32 -2.62
CA ASN A 102 -14.93 17.22 -1.82
C ASN A 102 -13.58 17.69 -1.27
N LEU A 103 -13.41 17.65 0.05
CA LEU A 103 -12.13 18.00 0.68
C LEU A 103 -11.14 16.84 0.59
N ASP A 104 -11.63 15.61 0.71
CA ASP A 104 -10.83 14.40 0.74
C ASP A 104 -11.59 13.15 0.24
N PHE A 105 -10.94 12.00 0.37
CA PHE A 105 -11.52 10.70 0.06
C PHE A 105 -12.80 10.39 0.84
N THR A 106 -12.88 10.79 2.12
CA THR A 106 -14.05 10.47 2.96
C THR A 106 -15.28 11.21 2.45
N ASP A 107 -15.16 12.49 2.13
CA ASP A 107 -16.25 13.26 1.50
C ASP A 107 -16.70 12.62 0.19
N ALA A 108 -15.76 12.30 -0.68
CA ALA A 108 -16.05 11.69 -1.97
C ALA A 108 -16.77 10.33 -1.80
N TYR A 109 -16.30 9.50 -0.87
CA TYR A 109 -16.92 8.22 -0.55
C TYR A 109 -18.34 8.38 0.01
N LEU A 110 -18.54 9.33 0.93
CA LEU A 110 -19.86 9.60 1.52
C LEU A 110 -20.85 10.10 0.48
N LYS A 111 -20.45 10.99 -0.44
CA LYS A 111 -21.31 11.42 -1.55
C LYS A 111 -21.66 10.28 -2.49
N GLU A 112 -20.67 9.49 -2.88
CA GLU A 112 -20.89 8.33 -3.74
C GLU A 112 -21.91 7.36 -3.11
N THR A 113 -21.83 7.12 -1.79
CA THR A 113 -22.83 6.30 -1.08
C THR A 113 -24.23 6.90 -1.09
N ARG A 114 -24.38 8.24 -1.04
CA ARG A 114 -25.69 8.91 -1.12
C ARG A 114 -26.29 8.78 -2.51
N GLU A 115 -25.50 8.94 -3.56
CA GLU A 115 -25.96 8.82 -4.94
C GLU A 115 -26.31 7.37 -5.31
N TYR A 116 -25.49 6.39 -4.92
CA TYR A 116 -25.74 4.97 -5.22
C TYR A 116 -26.86 4.36 -4.39
N ARG A 117 -27.20 4.90 -3.21
CA ARG A 117 -28.41 4.50 -2.47
C ARG A 117 -29.71 4.76 -3.25
N LYS A 118 -29.70 5.62 -4.27
CA LYS A 118 -30.85 5.86 -5.15
C LYS A 118 -31.08 4.72 -6.15
N VAL A 119 -30.14 3.78 -6.28
CA VAL A 119 -30.20 2.63 -7.20
C VAL A 119 -30.28 1.32 -6.40
N SER A 120 -31.23 0.44 -6.74
CA SER A 120 -31.38 -0.87 -6.07
C SER A 120 -30.15 -1.76 -6.34
N ASN A 121 -29.60 -2.41 -5.30
CA ASN A 121 -28.36 -3.22 -5.28
C ASN A 121 -27.02 -2.45 -5.17
N SER A 122 -26.90 -1.50 -4.24
CA SER A 122 -25.61 -0.85 -3.95
C SER A 122 -24.62 -1.79 -3.26
N HIS A 123 -23.42 -1.94 -3.82
CA HIS A 123 -22.26 -2.61 -3.18
C HIS A 123 -21.40 -1.64 -2.35
N ILE A 124 -21.73 -0.35 -2.36
CA ILE A 124 -21.05 0.69 -1.58
C ILE A 124 -21.97 1.14 -0.44
N SER A 125 -21.42 1.23 0.77
CA SER A 125 -22.18 1.72 1.93
C SER A 125 -21.32 2.46 2.93
N VAL A 126 -21.96 3.36 3.67
CA VAL A 126 -21.35 4.12 4.76
C VAL A 126 -20.78 3.19 5.83
N GLU A 127 -21.43 2.05 6.10
CA GLU A 127 -20.95 1.10 7.11
C GLU A 127 -19.57 0.51 6.76
N TYR A 128 -19.17 0.52 5.48
CA TYR A 128 -17.85 0.06 5.04
C TYR A 128 -16.78 1.17 5.06
N ALA A 129 -17.15 2.44 5.23
CA ALA A 129 -16.22 3.58 5.19
C ALA A 129 -15.08 3.41 6.19
N ALA A 130 -15.40 3.02 7.43
CA ALA A 130 -14.41 2.81 8.48
C ALA A 130 -13.41 1.70 8.14
N GLY A 131 -13.87 0.62 7.49
CA GLY A 131 -13.02 -0.46 7.02
C GLY A 131 -12.07 -0.01 5.90
N HIS A 132 -12.57 0.74 4.92
CA HIS A 132 -11.75 1.29 3.84
C HIS A 132 -10.67 2.23 4.37
N LEU A 133 -11.04 3.17 5.24
CA LEU A 133 -10.12 4.13 5.84
C LEU A 133 -9.06 3.43 6.70
N LEU A 134 -9.45 2.44 7.51
CA LEU A 134 -8.53 1.62 8.28
C LEU A 134 -7.46 0.97 7.38
N VAL A 135 -7.89 0.34 6.28
CA VAL A 135 -6.98 -0.34 5.34
C VAL A 135 -6.05 0.66 4.65
N LEU A 136 -6.59 1.77 4.13
CA LEU A 136 -5.82 2.79 3.42
C LEU A 136 -4.81 3.48 4.34
N MET A 137 -5.20 3.85 5.56
CA MET A 137 -4.29 4.43 6.56
C MET A 137 -3.17 3.45 6.94
N SER A 138 -3.52 2.20 7.24
CA SER A 138 -2.54 1.18 7.66
C SER A 138 -1.56 0.85 6.53
N ALA A 139 -2.07 0.64 5.31
CA ALA A 139 -1.26 0.31 4.13
C ALA A 139 -0.41 1.49 3.63
N GLY A 140 -0.88 2.73 3.81
CA GLY A 140 -0.14 3.94 3.43
C GLY A 140 0.92 4.37 4.45
N THR A 141 0.86 3.87 5.68
CA THR A 141 1.77 4.30 6.76
C THR A 141 2.92 3.31 6.96
N ILE A 142 2.62 2.06 7.35
CA ILE A 142 3.63 1.12 7.86
C ILE A 142 4.65 0.68 6.78
N PRO A 143 4.22 0.23 5.58
CA PRO A 143 5.17 -0.20 4.55
C PRO A 143 6.05 0.94 4.03
N VAL A 144 5.48 2.14 3.93
CA VAL A 144 6.17 3.34 3.44
C VAL A 144 7.21 3.81 4.44
N SER A 145 6.86 3.93 5.72
CA SER A 145 7.80 4.31 6.77
C SER A 145 8.96 3.32 6.88
N ASN A 146 8.69 2.02 6.84
CA ASN A 146 9.72 0.99 6.86
C ASN A 146 10.64 1.06 5.64
N SER A 147 10.11 1.36 4.45
CA SER A 147 10.93 1.54 3.24
C SER A 147 11.89 2.72 3.38
N ILE A 148 11.41 3.84 3.92
CA ILE A 148 12.24 5.02 4.18
C ILE A 148 13.33 4.70 5.22
N VAL A 149 13.00 3.96 6.27
CA VAL A 149 13.98 3.53 7.29
C VAL A 149 15.06 2.67 6.64
N TRP A 150 14.70 1.66 5.84
CA TRP A 150 15.68 0.82 5.14
C TRP A 150 16.57 1.60 4.16
N TYR A 151 16.00 2.58 3.46
CA TYR A 151 16.75 3.48 2.59
C TYR A 151 17.80 4.26 3.40
N LEU A 152 17.38 4.90 4.50
CA LEU A 152 18.26 5.69 5.35
C LEU A 152 19.33 4.85 6.04
N LEU A 153 18.99 3.62 6.46
CA LEU A 153 19.96 2.67 7.01
C LEU A 153 21.03 2.31 5.96
N ASN A 154 20.64 2.09 4.71
CA ASN A 154 21.62 1.83 3.64
C ASN A 154 22.52 3.04 3.36
N CYS A 155 21.99 4.26 3.41
CA CYS A 155 22.80 5.48 3.30
C CYS A 155 23.79 5.61 4.47
N ALA A 156 23.34 5.34 5.70
CA ALA A 156 24.18 5.43 6.89
C ALA A 156 25.29 4.36 6.92
N ASP A 157 24.99 3.15 6.46
CA ASP A 157 25.92 2.03 6.37
C ASP A 157 26.96 2.22 5.24
N LYS A 158 26.60 2.94 4.17
CA LYS A 158 27.42 3.11 2.96
C LYS A 158 27.61 4.60 2.64
N PRO A 159 28.60 5.29 3.24
CA PRO A 159 28.82 6.72 2.99
C PRO A 159 29.03 7.07 1.51
N SER A 160 29.64 6.18 0.73
CA SER A 160 29.81 6.35 -0.72
C SER A 160 28.48 6.40 -1.48
N LEU A 161 27.48 5.64 -1.04
CA LEU A 161 26.12 5.68 -1.57
C LEU A 161 25.49 7.05 -1.31
N GLN A 162 25.60 7.54 -0.07
CA GLN A 162 25.06 8.83 0.35
C GLN A 162 25.71 10.01 -0.39
N ASN A 163 27.04 9.99 -0.53
CA ASN A 163 27.77 11.03 -1.26
C ASN A 163 27.34 11.11 -2.72
N ARG A 164 27.18 9.96 -3.40
CA ARG A 164 26.73 9.93 -4.79
C ARG A 164 25.29 10.40 -4.97
N ILE A 165 24.43 10.20 -3.97
CA ILE A 165 23.08 10.81 -3.93
C ILE A 165 23.19 12.34 -3.82
N TRP A 166 24.09 12.86 -2.97
CA TRP A 166 24.29 14.31 -2.84
C TRP A 166 24.85 14.96 -4.10
N GLU A 167 25.81 14.31 -4.77
CA GLU A 167 26.34 14.73 -6.08
C GLU A 167 25.25 14.87 -7.14
N GLU A 168 24.13 14.14 -7.01
CA GLU A 168 22.97 14.25 -7.88
C GLU A 168 21.96 15.30 -7.41
N ILE A 169 21.73 15.42 -6.08
CA ILE A 169 20.81 16.40 -5.49
C ILE A 169 21.30 17.83 -5.70
N ASP A 170 22.57 18.12 -5.44
CA ASP A 170 23.12 19.48 -5.45
C ASP A 170 22.93 20.20 -6.81
N PRO A 171 23.23 19.61 -7.98
CA PRO A 171 23.02 20.27 -9.27
C PRO A 171 21.55 20.29 -9.72
N VAL A 172 20.73 19.32 -9.29
CA VAL A 172 19.33 19.19 -9.74
C VAL A 172 18.40 20.09 -8.93
N ILE A 173 18.50 19.99 -7.60
CA ILE A 173 17.61 20.66 -6.64
C ILE A 173 18.28 21.88 -6.04
N GLY A 174 19.56 21.77 -5.71
CA GLY A 174 20.29 22.80 -4.97
C GLY A 174 19.79 22.95 -3.53
N ARG A 175 20.07 24.11 -2.95
CA ARG A 175 19.77 24.41 -1.53
C ARG A 175 18.63 25.42 -1.35
N GLN A 176 18.13 25.99 -2.44
CA GLN A 176 17.22 27.14 -2.44
C GLN A 176 15.74 26.75 -2.51
N ARG A 177 15.42 25.49 -2.85
CA ARG A 177 14.04 25.02 -3.01
C ARG A 177 13.85 23.62 -2.47
N ALA A 178 12.59 23.27 -2.20
CA ALA A 178 12.20 21.90 -1.89
C ALA A 178 12.26 21.00 -3.16
N PRO A 179 12.46 19.68 -2.99
CA PRO A 179 12.33 18.71 -4.08
C PRO A 179 10.92 18.73 -4.68
N ALA A 180 10.83 18.59 -6.01
CA ALA A 180 9.58 18.44 -6.75
C ALA A 180 9.48 17.03 -7.38
N TRP A 181 8.27 16.61 -7.76
CA TRP A 181 8.05 15.27 -8.33
C TRP A 181 8.81 15.06 -9.65
N GLU A 182 8.98 16.13 -10.42
CA GLU A 182 9.64 16.15 -11.73
C GLU A 182 11.16 15.96 -11.62
N ASP A 183 11.76 16.28 -10.47
CA ASP A 183 13.21 16.14 -10.27
C ASP A 183 13.69 14.71 -10.47
N ARG A 184 12.82 13.73 -10.20
CA ARG A 184 13.13 12.30 -10.36
C ARG A 184 13.63 11.92 -11.75
N TYR A 185 13.23 12.65 -12.79
CA TYR A 185 13.67 12.39 -14.17
C TYR A 185 15.14 12.76 -14.40
N ARG A 186 15.69 13.67 -13.58
CA ARG A 186 17.08 14.10 -13.59
C ARG A 186 17.90 13.46 -12.47
N MET A 187 17.29 12.56 -11.69
CA MET A 187 17.92 11.91 -10.54
C MET A 187 17.90 10.37 -10.65
N PRO A 188 18.43 9.79 -11.74
CA PRO A 188 18.38 8.35 -11.95
C PRO A 188 19.08 7.53 -10.87
N PHE A 189 20.18 8.01 -10.27
CA PHE A 189 20.88 7.29 -9.22
C PHE A 189 20.04 7.20 -7.94
N THR A 190 19.46 8.31 -7.49
CA THR A 190 18.56 8.36 -6.34
C THR A 190 17.35 7.44 -6.57
N MET A 191 16.77 7.45 -7.75
CA MET A 191 15.65 6.56 -8.09
C MET A 191 16.07 5.08 -8.13
N ALA A 192 17.28 4.78 -8.61
CA ALA A 192 17.83 3.44 -8.60
C ALA A 192 18.06 2.94 -7.17
N CYS A 193 18.51 3.81 -6.26
CA CYS A 193 18.62 3.50 -4.83
C CYS A 193 17.24 3.17 -4.22
N ILE A 194 16.20 3.94 -4.55
CA ILE A 194 14.83 3.65 -4.10
C ILE A 194 14.36 2.28 -4.61
N TRP A 195 14.58 1.97 -5.90
CA TRP A 195 14.21 0.68 -6.47
C TRP A 195 14.99 -0.48 -5.82
N GLU A 196 16.29 -0.28 -5.55
CA GLU A 196 17.09 -1.28 -4.85
C GLU A 196 16.68 -1.46 -3.40
N THR A 197 16.23 -0.41 -2.69
CA THR A 197 15.62 -0.57 -1.37
C THR A 197 14.39 -1.45 -1.42
N PHE A 198 13.51 -1.27 -2.41
CA PHE A 198 12.32 -2.10 -2.54
C PHE A 198 12.61 -3.56 -2.90
N ARG A 199 13.67 -3.82 -3.68
CA ARG A 199 14.09 -5.18 -4.04
C ARG A 199 14.81 -5.85 -2.87
N TRP A 200 15.87 -5.23 -2.38
CA TRP A 200 16.74 -5.76 -1.34
C TRP A 200 16.00 -5.89 0.00
N GLY A 201 15.32 -4.82 0.43
CA GLY A 201 14.56 -4.75 1.68
C GLY A 201 13.09 -5.14 1.50
N THR A 202 12.80 -6.18 0.70
CA THR A 202 11.44 -6.62 0.34
C THR A 202 10.47 -6.54 1.54
N ILE A 203 9.64 -5.49 1.58
CA ILE A 203 8.85 -5.14 2.79
C ILE A 203 7.81 -6.21 3.14
N ASN A 204 7.27 -6.87 2.12
CA ASN A 204 6.32 -7.98 2.31
C ASN A 204 6.81 -9.26 1.61
N PRO A 205 7.73 -10.03 2.22
CA PRO A 205 8.35 -11.21 1.63
C PRO A 205 7.37 -12.27 1.08
N ILE A 206 6.27 -12.49 1.80
CA ILE A 206 5.26 -13.52 1.49
C ILE A 206 4.01 -12.93 0.81
N GLY A 207 4.06 -11.62 0.50
CA GLY A 207 2.95 -10.90 -0.13
C GLY A 207 1.65 -10.99 0.67
N LEU A 208 0.52 -10.74 0.00
CA LEU A 208 -0.81 -10.90 0.59
C LEU A 208 -1.41 -12.25 0.16
N PRO A 209 -2.11 -12.97 1.06
CA PRO A 209 -2.81 -14.20 0.71
C PRO A 209 -3.80 -14.01 -0.43
N ARG A 210 -3.85 -14.96 -1.35
CA ARG A 210 -4.79 -14.99 -2.49
C ARG A 210 -5.62 -16.26 -2.42
N GLY A 211 -6.94 -16.14 -2.48
CA GLY A 211 -7.83 -17.29 -2.59
C GLY A 211 -8.02 -17.71 -4.05
N CYS A 212 -7.95 -19.00 -4.34
CA CYS A 212 -8.36 -19.54 -5.64
C CYS A 212 -9.89 -19.56 -5.74
N GLU A 213 -10.46 -18.74 -6.62
CA GLU A 213 -11.92 -18.66 -6.84
C GLU A 213 -12.48 -19.92 -7.54
N GLY A 214 -11.63 -20.68 -8.22
CA GLY A 214 -11.94 -21.94 -8.88
C GLY A 214 -10.71 -22.84 -8.99
N ASP A 215 -10.94 -24.09 -9.36
CA ASP A 215 -9.87 -25.05 -9.66
C ASP A 215 -8.98 -24.49 -10.77
N THR A 216 -7.72 -24.27 -10.46
CA THR A 216 -6.77 -23.57 -11.34
C THR A 216 -5.54 -24.44 -11.56
N ARG A 217 -4.95 -24.42 -12.76
CA ARG A 217 -3.67 -25.07 -13.02
C ARG A 217 -2.53 -24.06 -13.04
N ILE A 218 -1.45 -24.33 -12.30
CA ILE A 218 -0.19 -23.59 -12.39
C ILE A 218 0.90 -24.59 -12.80
N GLY A 219 1.37 -24.48 -14.05
CA GLY A 219 2.23 -25.49 -14.65
C GLY A 219 1.54 -26.86 -14.64
N ASN A 220 2.20 -27.85 -14.04
CA ASN A 220 1.68 -29.22 -13.96
C ASN A 220 0.83 -29.48 -12.71
N TYR A 221 0.65 -28.49 -11.83
CA TYR A 221 -0.08 -28.64 -10.57
C TYR A 221 -1.52 -28.16 -10.71
N VAL A 222 -2.45 -28.94 -10.16
CA VAL A 222 -3.85 -28.52 -9.96
C VAL A 222 -3.97 -27.92 -8.56
N ILE A 223 -4.52 -26.71 -8.49
CA ILE A 223 -4.78 -25.97 -7.28
C ILE A 223 -6.30 -25.91 -7.09
N PRO A 224 -6.86 -26.63 -6.11
CA PRO A 224 -8.30 -26.65 -5.87
C PRO A 224 -8.84 -25.27 -5.49
N LYS A 225 -10.10 -25.02 -5.81
CA LYS A 225 -10.89 -23.89 -5.32
C LYS A 225 -10.80 -23.78 -3.80
N GLY A 226 -10.69 -22.54 -3.31
CA GLY A 226 -10.57 -22.23 -1.89
C GLY A 226 -9.14 -22.35 -1.34
N THR A 227 -8.18 -22.87 -2.12
CA THR A 227 -6.78 -22.89 -1.71
C THR A 227 -6.25 -21.47 -1.52
N VAL A 228 -5.57 -21.23 -0.39
CA VAL A 228 -4.86 -19.99 -0.12
C VAL A 228 -3.45 -20.08 -0.70
N VAL A 229 -3.12 -19.18 -1.62
CA VAL A 229 -1.81 -19.05 -2.26
C VAL A 229 -1.07 -17.86 -1.68
N LEU A 230 0.15 -18.10 -1.21
CA LEU A 230 1.05 -17.09 -0.68
C LEU A 230 2.17 -16.80 -1.70
N PRO A 231 2.23 -15.60 -2.30
CA PRO A 231 3.27 -15.28 -3.27
C PRO A 231 4.59 -14.96 -2.57
N ASN A 232 5.62 -15.78 -2.77
CA ASN A 232 6.95 -15.55 -2.23
C ASN A 232 7.72 -14.49 -3.06
N LEU A 233 7.47 -13.21 -2.77
CA LEU A 233 8.13 -12.08 -3.42
C LEU A 233 9.63 -12.04 -3.10
N TRP A 234 10.02 -12.42 -1.87
CA TRP A 234 11.41 -12.49 -1.47
C TRP A 234 12.20 -13.46 -2.34
N ALA A 235 11.66 -14.64 -2.64
CA ALA A 235 12.31 -15.60 -3.52
C ALA A 235 12.53 -15.03 -4.93
N VAL A 236 11.62 -14.19 -5.45
CA VAL A 236 11.82 -13.51 -6.74
C VAL A 236 12.93 -12.47 -6.64
N HIS A 237 12.93 -11.66 -5.59
CA HIS A 237 13.90 -10.58 -5.38
C HIS A 237 15.29 -11.07 -4.99
N MET A 238 15.41 -12.26 -4.41
CA MET A 238 16.67 -12.86 -3.98
C MET A 238 17.16 -14.01 -4.87
N ASN A 239 16.49 -14.27 -6.01
CA ASN A 239 16.89 -15.36 -6.89
C ASN A 239 18.21 -15.03 -7.63
N PRO A 240 19.31 -15.79 -7.39
CA PRO A 240 20.62 -15.52 -7.98
C PRO A 240 20.66 -15.75 -9.51
N LYS A 241 19.67 -16.46 -10.06
CA LYS A 241 19.56 -16.67 -11.52
C LYS A 241 19.10 -15.43 -12.27
N VAL A 242 18.45 -14.49 -11.59
CA VAL A 242 17.95 -13.23 -12.19
C VAL A 242 18.61 -11.99 -11.59
N TRP A 243 19.07 -12.06 -10.34
CA TRP A 243 19.81 -10.99 -9.67
C TRP A 243 21.22 -11.47 -9.32
N LYS A 244 22.24 -10.92 -9.96
CA LYS A 244 23.65 -11.20 -9.62
C LYS A 244 23.94 -10.74 -8.18
N ASP A 245 24.51 -11.56 -7.30
CA ASP A 245 24.80 -11.17 -5.90
C ASP A 245 23.58 -10.55 -5.18
N PRO A 246 22.44 -11.27 -5.08
CA PRO A 246 21.15 -10.69 -4.69
C PRO A 246 21.13 -10.06 -3.28
N GLU A 247 22.00 -10.54 -2.40
CA GLU A 247 22.16 -10.08 -1.02
C GLU A 247 22.91 -8.74 -0.93
N VAL A 248 23.59 -8.33 -2.00
CA VAL A 248 24.32 -7.05 -2.05
C VAL A 248 23.37 -5.95 -2.54
N PHE A 249 23.24 -4.91 -1.73
CA PHE A 249 22.57 -3.67 -2.11
C PHE A 249 23.39 -2.95 -3.19
N ASN A 250 22.91 -3.00 -4.44
CA ASN A 250 23.59 -2.41 -5.59
C ASN A 250 22.59 -1.66 -6.50
N PRO A 251 22.50 -0.32 -6.38
CA PRO A 251 21.64 0.50 -7.24
C PRO A 251 21.96 0.40 -8.73
N SER A 252 23.21 0.07 -9.09
CA SER A 252 23.64 0.01 -10.49
C SER A 252 22.86 -1.02 -11.33
N ARG A 253 22.17 -1.98 -10.68
CA ARG A 253 21.22 -2.90 -11.32
C ARG A 253 20.13 -2.20 -12.11
N PHE A 254 19.73 -1.01 -11.67
CA PHE A 254 18.62 -0.27 -12.23
C PHE A 254 19.07 0.90 -13.11
N LEU A 255 20.37 1.07 -13.34
CA LEU A 255 20.93 2.11 -14.19
C LEU A 255 21.27 1.57 -15.57
N LYS A 256 21.11 2.41 -16.59
CA LYS A 256 21.71 2.18 -17.89
C LYS A 256 23.23 2.13 -17.75
N GLY A 257 23.90 1.44 -18.68
CA GLY A 257 25.36 1.24 -18.61
C GLY A 257 26.18 2.55 -18.65
N ASP A 258 25.64 3.60 -19.24
CA ASP A 258 26.21 4.96 -19.28
C ASP A 258 25.84 5.83 -18.06
N GLY A 259 24.99 5.33 -17.16
CA GLY A 259 24.48 6.08 -16.01
C GLY A 259 23.48 7.20 -16.34
N SER A 260 23.09 7.37 -17.61
CA SER A 260 22.25 8.50 -18.06
C SER A 260 20.80 8.43 -17.59
N GLY A 261 20.37 7.27 -17.10
CA GLY A 261 18.98 7.05 -16.74
C GLY A 261 18.76 5.69 -16.09
N LEU A 262 17.51 5.47 -15.66
CA LEU A 262 17.05 4.15 -15.25
C LEU A 262 16.90 3.23 -16.46
N ILE A 263 17.10 1.93 -16.24
CA ILE A 263 16.63 0.90 -17.17
C ILE A 263 15.09 0.83 -17.18
N ALA A 264 14.53 0.18 -18.19
CA ALA A 264 13.13 -0.23 -18.15
C ALA A 264 12.89 -1.13 -16.93
N LYS A 265 11.77 -0.93 -16.23
CA LYS A 265 11.42 -1.68 -15.02
C LYS A 265 11.51 -3.20 -15.29
N PRO A 266 12.39 -3.95 -14.61
CA PRO A 266 12.50 -5.39 -14.82
C PRO A 266 11.19 -6.12 -14.48
N LYS A 267 10.77 -7.11 -15.30
CA LYS A 267 9.54 -7.90 -15.05
C LYS A 267 9.55 -8.61 -13.69
N HIS A 268 10.73 -8.98 -13.20
CA HIS A 268 10.94 -9.66 -11.92
C HIS A 268 11.16 -8.70 -10.73
N PHE A 269 11.08 -7.38 -10.96
CA PHE A 269 11.04 -6.37 -9.90
C PHE A 269 9.57 -6.07 -9.52
N VAL A 270 9.09 -6.74 -8.47
CA VAL A 270 7.67 -6.83 -8.09
C VAL A 270 7.40 -6.43 -6.63
N PRO A 271 7.88 -5.27 -6.15
CA PRO A 271 7.75 -4.87 -4.74
C PRO A 271 6.31 -4.59 -4.31
N PHE A 272 5.41 -4.31 -5.27
CA PHE A 272 3.98 -4.10 -5.03
C PHE A 272 3.15 -5.27 -5.56
N SER A 273 3.74 -6.47 -5.62
CA SER A 273 3.17 -7.62 -6.31
C SER A 273 2.87 -7.32 -7.79
N THR A 274 2.06 -8.14 -8.43
CA THR A 274 1.59 -7.96 -9.81
C THR A 274 0.10 -8.29 -9.90
N GLY A 275 -0.71 -7.30 -10.28
CA GLY A 275 -2.19 -7.39 -10.26
C GLY A 275 -2.83 -7.82 -11.59
N ILE A 276 -4.16 -8.01 -11.56
CA ILE A 276 -4.96 -8.46 -12.73
C ILE A 276 -4.86 -7.42 -13.87
N LEU A 277 -5.11 -6.14 -13.64
CA LEU A 277 -5.04 -5.14 -14.72
C LEU A 277 -3.63 -4.92 -15.30
N GLN A 278 -2.59 -5.27 -14.56
CA GLN A 278 -1.21 -5.24 -15.07
C GLN A 278 -0.88 -6.47 -15.92
N LYS A 279 -1.61 -7.58 -15.71
CA LYS A 279 -1.35 -8.88 -16.31
C LYS A 279 -2.29 -9.24 -17.43
N PHE A 280 -3.43 -8.58 -17.60
CA PHE A 280 -4.45 -9.02 -18.55
C PHE A 280 -4.86 -7.89 -19.50
N HIS A 281 -5.03 -8.22 -20.79
CA HIS A 281 -5.87 -7.48 -21.72
C HIS A 281 -7.33 -7.72 -21.35
N VAL A 282 -8.07 -6.64 -21.16
CA VAL A 282 -9.52 -6.68 -20.96
C VAL A 282 -10.15 -6.66 -22.35
N MET A 283 -10.82 -7.75 -22.69
CA MET A 283 -11.47 -7.98 -23.98
C MET A 283 -12.96 -8.21 -23.76
N PRO A 284 -13.83 -7.93 -24.73
CA PRO A 284 -15.20 -8.43 -24.67
C PRO A 284 -15.25 -9.97 -24.69
N GLU A 285 -16.40 -10.51 -24.31
CA GLU A 285 -16.74 -11.92 -24.53
C GLU A 285 -16.69 -12.25 -26.02
N ASP A 286 -16.32 -13.49 -26.39
CA ASP A 286 -16.08 -13.84 -27.80
C ASP A 286 -17.35 -13.62 -28.64
N GLY A 287 -17.23 -12.77 -29.67
CA GLY A 287 -18.35 -12.42 -30.56
C GLY A 287 -19.32 -11.36 -30.01
N VAL A 288 -19.08 -10.79 -28.83
CA VAL A 288 -19.93 -9.76 -28.22
C VAL A 288 -19.29 -8.37 -28.39
N ALA A 289 -20.04 -7.40 -28.91
CA ALA A 289 -19.58 -6.01 -28.99
C ALA A 289 -19.72 -5.31 -27.62
N VAL A 290 -18.79 -4.40 -27.30
CA VAL A 290 -18.85 -3.60 -26.09
C VAL A 290 -19.96 -2.56 -26.24
N ASP A 291 -20.97 -2.59 -25.36
CA ASP A 291 -22.01 -1.57 -25.31
C ASP A 291 -21.48 -0.38 -24.50
N LEU A 292 -21.25 0.74 -25.18
CA LEU A 292 -20.80 2.00 -24.58
C LEU A 292 -21.96 2.97 -24.32
N SER A 293 -23.21 2.55 -24.54
CA SER A 293 -24.38 3.37 -24.24
C SER A 293 -24.60 3.48 -22.73
N SER A 294 -25.04 4.68 -22.29
CA SER A 294 -25.41 4.90 -20.90
C SER A 294 -26.72 4.16 -20.58
N GLY A 295 -26.78 3.53 -19.42
CA GLY A 295 -28.01 2.96 -18.86
C GLY A 295 -28.89 4.00 -18.14
N CYS A 296 -28.39 5.21 -17.93
CA CYS A 296 -29.09 6.28 -17.22
C CYS A 296 -28.91 7.63 -17.95
N VAL A 297 -29.99 8.40 -18.11
CA VAL A 297 -29.95 9.70 -18.81
C VAL A 297 -29.39 10.80 -17.89
N THR A 298 -29.47 10.60 -16.58
CA THR A 298 -29.10 11.58 -15.56
C THR A 298 -27.63 11.47 -15.10
N MET A 299 -27.00 10.31 -15.31
CA MET A 299 -25.57 10.06 -15.05
C MET A 299 -25.06 9.09 -16.11
N ASN A 300 -23.93 9.40 -16.75
CA ASN A 300 -23.33 8.56 -17.80
C ASN A 300 -22.73 7.27 -17.22
N SER A 301 -23.61 6.38 -16.77
CA SER A 301 -23.27 5.11 -16.15
C SER A 301 -23.33 4.02 -17.22
N PRO A 302 -22.22 3.31 -17.48
CA PRO A 302 -22.19 2.25 -18.48
C PRO A 302 -23.09 1.09 -18.05
N LYS A 303 -23.69 0.40 -19.02
CA LYS A 303 -24.43 -0.84 -18.77
C LYS A 303 -23.48 -1.96 -18.32
N ALA A 304 -23.96 -2.80 -17.40
CA ALA A 304 -23.23 -3.98 -16.96
C ALA A 304 -23.01 -4.96 -18.14
N GLN A 305 -21.76 -5.35 -18.36
CA GLN A 305 -21.38 -6.27 -19.44
C GLN A 305 -20.25 -7.20 -18.98
N LYS A 306 -20.25 -8.43 -19.51
CA LYS A 306 -19.23 -9.44 -19.20
C LYS A 306 -17.96 -9.17 -20.01
N LEU A 307 -16.81 -9.26 -19.36
CA LEU A 307 -15.50 -9.04 -19.96
C LEU A 307 -14.61 -10.26 -19.69
N ARG A 308 -13.70 -10.53 -20.64
CA ARG A 308 -12.64 -11.52 -20.50
C ARG A 308 -11.34 -10.82 -20.14
N PHE A 309 -10.58 -11.45 -19.25
CA PHE A 309 -9.24 -11.03 -18.88
C PHE A 309 -8.25 -12.03 -19.50
N VAL A 310 -7.54 -11.63 -20.55
CA VAL A 310 -6.57 -12.48 -21.28
C VAL A 310 -5.14 -12.08 -20.90
N PRO A 311 -4.26 -13.00 -20.45
CA PRO A 311 -2.91 -12.63 -20.01
C PRO A 311 -2.12 -11.86 -21.07
N ARG A 312 -1.37 -10.83 -20.65
CA ARG A 312 -0.36 -10.11 -21.43
C ARG A 312 0.91 -10.95 -21.45
N THR A 313 1.35 -11.39 -22.62
CA THR A 313 2.65 -12.08 -22.85
C THR A 313 3.82 -11.09 -22.78
#